data_AF-A0A1Q7ZMJ6-F1
#
_entry.id   AF-A0A1Q7ZMJ6-F1
#
_cell.length_a   1.000
_cell.length_b   1.000
_cell.length_c   1.000
_cell.angle_alpha   90.00
_cell.angle_beta   90.00
_cell.angle_gamma   90.00
#
_symmetry.space_group_name_H-M   'P 1'
#
loop_
_entity.id
_entity.type
_entity.pdbx_description
1 polymer ?
#
loop_
_entity_poly.entity_id
_entity_poly.type
_entity_poly.pdbx_seq_one_letter_code
_entity_poly.pdbx_strand_id
1 'polypeptide(L)'
;GADASAWFVLEVVMTQEASPSARPDYQSDAFKQTVNFWRGWVARSTYQGRWRETVNRSALTLKLLTSRQYGSIVAAPTFGLPETIGGGRNWDYRYTWIRDSSFTLYGLMRLGYTDEAAAFMRWVLARCRELEPDGSLQIMYGLDGRHALREEVLPHLEGYMGSSPVRIGNAAYENLQLDIYGELLDSVYLYDKHASPIGYDAWTSIVRLIDWVCANWRQPDEGIWEVRGGRREFLYSRVLCWVAIDRAIRLATKRSFPAPLTHWYDARDTIYHDVFTRYWDPTRGAFMQHVGATTLDASALLMPLVRFVSPTDPRWVSTLRAIERELVSDSLVYRYRLAGGFSDGLTGEEGTFSMCSFWYVECLSRMGDLHKARFVFEKMLGYANHLGLYGEELGPQAQHLGNFPQAFTHL
;
A
#
# COMPACT_ATOMS: atom_id res chain seq x y z
N GLY A 1 38.74 -9.29 30.16
CA GLY A 1 38.00 -10.43 30.74
C GLY A 1 36.70 -10.56 29.99
N ALA A 2 36.30 -11.78 29.64
CA ALA A 2 35.18 -12.07 28.76
C ALA A 2 33.77 -11.76 29.34
N ASP A 3 33.70 -11.13 30.53
CA ASP A 3 32.45 -10.84 31.26
C ASP A 3 32.17 -9.34 31.47
N ALA A 4 32.83 -8.45 30.72
CA ALA A 4 32.52 -7.02 30.78
C ALA A 4 31.35 -6.68 29.85
N SER A 5 30.18 -6.33 30.42
CA SER A 5 29.05 -5.76 29.68
C SER A 5 28.96 -4.25 29.89
N ALA A 6 28.67 -3.50 28.84
CA ALA A 6 28.36 -2.08 28.89
C ALA A 6 27.05 -1.79 28.17
N TRP A 7 26.34 -0.74 28.60
CA TRP A 7 25.07 -0.29 28.01
C TRP A 7 25.25 1.09 27.41
N PHE A 8 24.71 1.29 26.21
CA PHE A 8 24.66 2.58 25.54
C PHE A 8 23.21 2.99 25.39
N VAL A 9 22.87 4.20 25.84
CA VAL A 9 21.52 4.75 25.74
C VAL A 9 21.59 6.04 24.94
N LEU A 10 20.80 6.10 23.87
CA LEU A 10 20.50 7.33 23.15
C LEU A 10 19.09 7.75 23.54
N GLU A 11 18.97 8.91 24.18
CA GLU A 11 17.71 9.44 24.71
C GLU A 11 17.51 10.88 24.25
N VAL A 12 16.26 11.20 23.88
CA VAL A 12 15.84 12.58 23.69
C VAL A 12 15.43 13.12 25.06
N VAL A 13 16.17 14.09 25.58
CA VAL A 13 15.93 14.69 26.90
C VAL A 13 15.29 16.06 26.76
N MET A 14 14.35 16.38 27.64
CA MET A 14 13.87 17.74 27.83
C MET A 14 14.78 18.44 28.84
N THR A 15 15.26 19.64 28.53
CA THR A 15 16.32 20.35 29.28
C THR A 15 16.04 20.53 30.79
N GLN A 16 14.77 20.38 31.23
CA GLN A 16 14.34 20.57 32.61
C GLN A 16 13.75 19.31 33.27
N GLU A 17 13.79 18.17 32.60
CA GLU A 17 13.28 16.90 33.14
C GLU A 17 14.42 15.95 33.47
N ALA A 18 14.30 15.23 34.58
CA ALA A 18 15.25 14.18 34.92
C ALA A 18 15.20 13.08 33.87
N SER A 19 16.36 12.66 33.35
CA SER A 19 16.48 11.58 32.37
C SER A 19 15.83 10.29 32.93
N PRO A 20 14.80 9.74 32.27
CA PRO A 20 14.23 8.44 32.63
C PRO A 20 15.27 7.32 32.70
N SER A 21 16.32 7.42 31.87
CA SER A 21 17.43 6.46 31.78
C SER A 21 18.46 6.56 32.91
N ALA A 22 18.42 7.61 33.74
CA ALA A 22 19.29 7.76 34.90
C ALA A 22 18.91 6.86 36.10
N ARG A 23 17.77 6.16 36.05
CA ARG A 23 17.32 5.28 37.13
C ARG A 23 18.15 3.98 37.17
N PRO A 24 18.49 3.43 38.36
CA PRO A 24 19.40 2.29 38.50
C PRO A 24 19.05 1.05 37.68
N ASP A 25 17.76 0.74 37.53
CA ASP A 25 17.28 -0.48 36.85
C ASP A 25 16.70 -0.23 35.45
N TYR A 26 16.89 0.97 34.90
CA TYR A 26 16.24 1.39 33.66
C TYR A 26 16.46 0.40 32.51
N GLN A 27 17.67 -0.11 32.33
CA GLN A 27 18.01 -0.97 31.19
C GLN A 27 17.29 -2.31 31.28
N SER A 28 17.31 -2.94 32.46
CA SER A 28 16.61 -4.20 32.72
C SER A 28 15.09 -4.01 32.54
N ASP A 29 14.55 -2.93 33.09
CA ASP A 29 13.11 -2.67 33.05
C ASP A 29 12.63 -2.32 31.65
N ALA A 30 13.34 -1.45 30.93
CA ALA A 30 13.03 -1.09 29.55
C ALA A 30 13.10 -2.33 28.63
N PHE A 31 14.11 -3.19 28.81
CA PHE A 31 14.20 -4.45 28.06
C PHE A 31 13.01 -5.36 28.35
N LYS A 32 12.70 -5.62 29.63
CA LYS A 32 11.57 -6.47 30.04
C LYS A 32 10.24 -5.93 29.54
N GLN A 33 10.01 -4.62 29.67
CA GLN A 33 8.80 -3.96 29.19
C GLN A 33 8.67 -4.09 27.67
N THR A 34 9.76 -3.89 26.94
CA THR A 34 9.78 -4.02 25.47
C THR A 34 9.46 -5.46 25.04
N VAL A 35 10.12 -6.44 25.65
CA VAL A 35 9.89 -7.87 25.37
C VAL A 35 8.45 -8.27 25.69
N ASN A 36 7.94 -7.89 26.87
CA ASN A 36 6.59 -8.22 27.29
C ASN A 36 5.53 -7.55 26.40
N PHE A 37 5.75 -6.29 26.03
CA PHE A 37 4.88 -5.59 25.09
C PHE A 37 4.78 -6.32 23.76
N TRP A 38 5.91 -6.64 23.12
CA TRP A 38 5.91 -7.29 21.81
C TRP A 38 5.40 -8.72 21.85
N ARG A 39 5.74 -9.49 22.89
CA ARG A 39 5.18 -10.85 23.08
C ARG A 39 3.67 -10.80 23.28
N GLY A 40 3.19 -9.90 24.13
CA GLY A 40 1.77 -9.70 24.36
C GLY A 40 1.04 -9.24 23.10
N TRP A 41 1.66 -8.34 22.33
CA TRP A 41 1.12 -7.86 21.07
C TRP A 41 1.00 -9.00 20.04
N VAL A 42 2.09 -9.72 19.74
CA VAL A 42 2.12 -10.82 18.77
C VAL A 42 1.16 -11.95 19.15
N ALA A 43 0.99 -12.22 20.45
CA ALA A 43 0.08 -13.27 20.93
C ALA A 43 -1.40 -13.03 20.57
N ARG A 44 -1.78 -11.82 20.13
CA ARG A 44 -3.14 -11.50 19.65
C ARG A 44 -3.39 -11.94 18.21
N SER A 45 -2.36 -12.32 17.46
CA SER A 45 -2.50 -12.82 16.09
C SER A 45 -3.41 -14.04 16.04
N THR A 46 -4.41 -14.00 15.16
CA THR A 46 -5.36 -15.10 14.92
C THR A 46 -4.86 -16.10 13.88
N TYR A 47 -3.69 -15.84 13.28
CA TYR A 47 -3.12 -16.70 12.24
C TYR A 47 -2.56 -18.02 12.79
N GLN A 48 -3.11 -19.14 12.32
CA GLN A 48 -2.72 -20.51 12.70
C GLN A 48 -2.11 -21.31 11.54
N GLY A 49 -1.79 -20.66 10.42
CA GLY A 49 -1.24 -21.32 9.24
C GLY A 49 0.25 -21.68 9.38
N ARG A 50 0.76 -22.40 8.37
CA ARG A 50 2.14 -22.93 8.32
C ARG A 50 3.22 -21.86 8.49
N TRP A 51 3.01 -20.66 7.96
CA TRP A 51 4.02 -19.60 7.89
C TRP A 51 3.92 -18.58 9.02
N ARG A 52 3.54 -19.03 10.23
CA ARG A 52 3.21 -18.15 11.35
C ARG A 52 4.34 -17.18 11.72
N GLU A 53 5.59 -17.63 11.71
CA GLU A 53 6.73 -16.79 12.06
C GLU A 53 6.95 -15.67 11.03
N THR A 54 6.86 -15.99 9.74
CA THR A 54 6.93 -15.03 8.64
C THR A 54 5.80 -14.00 8.73
N VAL A 55 4.56 -14.46 8.93
CA VAL A 55 3.39 -13.58 9.07
C VAL A 55 3.54 -12.66 10.28
N ASN A 56 3.99 -13.21 11.42
CA ASN A 56 4.23 -12.40 12.62
C ASN A 56 5.37 -11.40 12.41
N ARG A 57 6.43 -11.74 11.68
CA ARG A 57 7.50 -10.81 11.34
C ARG A 57 6.98 -9.65 10.52
N SER A 58 6.19 -9.92 9.47
CA SER A 58 5.56 -8.88 8.67
C SER A 58 4.62 -8.01 9.49
N ALA A 59 3.77 -8.60 10.33
CA ALA A 59 2.86 -7.87 11.20
C ALA A 59 3.61 -6.94 12.18
N LEU A 60 4.73 -7.41 12.75
CA LEU A 60 5.62 -6.60 13.59
C LEU A 60 6.17 -5.40 12.82
N THR A 61 6.60 -5.60 11.57
CA THR A 61 7.08 -4.51 10.71
C THR A 61 5.97 -3.47 10.50
N LEU A 62 4.77 -3.88 10.08
CA LEU A 62 3.63 -2.97 9.89
C LEU A 62 3.30 -2.19 11.18
N LYS A 63 3.37 -2.86 12.33
CA LYS A 63 3.17 -2.21 13.64
C LYS A 63 4.25 -1.18 13.95
N LEU A 64 5.52 -1.46 13.62
CA LEU A 64 6.64 -0.54 13.80
C LEU A 64 6.53 0.69 12.89
N LEU A 65 5.88 0.57 11.74
CA LEU A 65 5.60 1.68 10.82
C LEU A 65 4.40 2.54 11.25
N THR A 66 3.68 2.13 12.30
CA THR A 66 2.53 2.85 12.84
C THR A 66 2.96 3.85 13.91
N SER A 67 2.62 5.12 13.74
CA SER A 67 2.81 6.16 14.75
C SER A 67 1.95 5.87 15.98
N ARG A 68 2.59 5.68 17.13
CA ARG A 68 1.90 5.54 18.42
C ARG A 68 1.13 6.82 18.80
N GLN A 69 1.64 7.98 18.42
CA GLN A 69 1.05 9.27 18.78
C GLN A 69 -0.18 9.59 17.95
N TYR A 70 -0.10 9.39 16.63
CA TYR A 70 -1.13 9.85 15.69
C TYR A 70 -2.01 8.74 15.14
N GLY A 71 -1.53 7.48 15.13
CA GLY A 71 -2.20 6.36 14.48
C GLY A 71 -2.01 6.26 12.97
N SER A 72 -1.33 7.23 12.37
CA SER A 72 -0.89 7.22 10.97
C SER A 72 0.20 6.17 10.72
N ILE A 73 0.30 5.68 9.48
CA ILE A 73 1.22 4.61 9.08
C ILE A 73 2.10 5.15 7.97
N VAL A 74 3.43 4.99 8.05
CA VAL A 74 4.33 5.40 6.97
C VAL A 74 4.45 4.30 5.91
N ALA A 75 4.66 4.66 4.65
CA ALA A 75 4.95 3.70 3.58
C ALA A 75 6.27 2.95 3.82
N ALA A 76 7.30 3.66 4.31
CA ALA A 76 8.55 3.08 4.80
C ALA A 76 9.26 4.07 5.75
N PRO A 77 10.20 3.61 6.61
CA PRO A 77 10.92 4.50 7.53
C PRO A 77 12.18 5.11 6.88
N THR A 78 12.27 5.11 5.55
CA THR A 78 13.46 5.50 4.79
C THR A 78 13.17 6.59 3.76
N PHE A 79 14.24 7.23 3.31
CA PHE A 79 14.23 8.17 2.19
C PHE A 79 15.54 8.03 1.41
N GLY A 80 15.48 8.32 0.12
CA GLY A 80 16.67 8.38 -0.74
C GLY A 80 17.31 7.01 -1.03
N LEU A 81 16.64 5.90 -0.70
CA LEU A 81 17.06 4.58 -1.17
C LEU A 81 16.66 4.40 -2.64
N PRO A 82 17.56 3.93 -3.50
CA PRO A 82 17.37 3.95 -4.95
C PRO A 82 16.63 2.72 -5.48
N GLU A 83 15.68 2.90 -6.40
CA GLU A 83 15.10 1.82 -7.21
C GLU A 83 16.14 1.21 -8.17
N THR A 84 17.19 1.97 -8.52
CA THR A 84 18.37 1.48 -9.27
C THR A 84 19.63 2.13 -8.71
N ILE A 85 20.63 1.35 -8.30
CA ILE A 85 21.89 1.86 -7.76
C ILE A 85 22.57 2.81 -8.76
N GLY A 86 22.94 4.01 -8.30
CA GLY A 86 23.46 5.10 -9.13
C GLY A 86 22.39 5.87 -9.92
N GLY A 87 21.13 5.43 -9.86
CA GLY A 87 19.99 6.04 -10.53
C GLY A 87 19.35 7.19 -9.74
N GLY A 88 18.42 7.87 -10.41
CA GLY A 88 17.74 9.06 -9.88
C GLY A 88 16.38 8.81 -9.21
N ARG A 89 15.92 7.56 -9.14
CA ARG A 89 14.63 7.14 -8.58
C ARG A 89 14.76 6.87 -7.08
N ASN A 90 14.90 7.96 -6.32
CA ASN A 90 15.25 7.94 -4.90
C ASN A 90 14.24 8.83 -4.17
N TRP A 91 13.29 8.22 -3.47
CA TRP A 91 12.10 8.90 -2.92
C TRP A 91 12.08 8.90 -1.39
N ASP A 92 11.35 9.84 -0.79
CA ASP A 92 11.06 9.86 0.65
C ASP A 92 9.72 9.18 0.93
N TYR A 93 9.75 8.09 1.70
CA TYR A 93 8.58 7.26 1.99
C TYR A 93 8.10 7.39 3.44
N ARG A 94 8.64 8.36 4.20
CA ARG A 94 8.31 8.59 5.61
C ARG A 94 6.96 9.30 5.81
N TYR A 95 6.08 9.20 4.82
CA TYR A 95 4.76 9.81 4.78
C TYR A 95 3.66 8.76 4.78
N THR A 96 2.45 9.20 5.09
CA THR A 96 1.26 8.37 5.19
C THR A 96 0.44 8.52 3.93
N TRP A 97 0.63 7.60 2.99
CA TRP A 97 -0.28 7.43 1.86
C TRP A 97 -1.59 6.82 2.33
N ILE A 98 -2.71 7.34 1.83
CA ILE A 98 -4.03 6.77 2.09
C ILE A 98 -4.07 5.32 1.60
N ARG A 99 -3.50 5.06 0.43
CA ARG A 99 -3.34 3.74 -0.17
C ARG A 99 -2.64 2.74 0.75
N ASP A 100 -1.37 3.01 1.05
CA ASP A 100 -0.49 2.10 1.78
C ASP A 100 -1.03 1.79 3.17
N SER A 101 -1.56 2.82 3.83
CA SER A 101 -2.15 2.69 5.15
C SER A 101 -3.45 1.91 5.14
N SER A 102 -4.28 2.07 4.10
CA SER A 102 -5.52 1.33 3.91
C SER A 102 -5.26 -0.17 3.74
N PHE A 103 -4.31 -0.54 2.89
CA PHE A 103 -3.95 -1.96 2.75
C PHE A 103 -3.22 -2.51 4.00
N THR A 104 -2.39 -1.71 4.68
CA THR A 104 -1.81 -2.10 5.98
C THR A 104 -2.89 -2.42 7.00
N LEU A 105 -3.91 -1.56 7.05
CA LEU A 105 -5.06 -1.75 7.91
C LEU A 105 -5.81 -3.05 7.60
N TYR A 106 -6.02 -3.36 6.32
CA TYR A 106 -6.57 -4.64 5.88
C TYR A 106 -5.79 -5.83 6.48
N GLY A 107 -4.46 -5.84 6.31
CA GLY A 107 -3.59 -6.92 6.80
C GLY A 107 -3.67 -7.10 8.31
N LEU A 108 -3.55 -5.98 9.06
CA LEU A 108 -3.63 -5.98 10.52
C LEU A 108 -5.00 -6.50 11.04
N MET A 109 -6.11 -6.03 10.45
CA MET A 109 -7.45 -6.50 10.84
C MET A 109 -7.66 -7.99 10.56
N ARG A 110 -7.14 -8.50 9.43
CA ARG A 110 -7.21 -9.93 9.09
C ARG A 110 -6.45 -10.81 10.08
N LEU A 111 -5.42 -10.27 10.73
CA LEU A 111 -4.68 -10.93 11.79
C LEU A 111 -5.31 -10.74 13.18
N GLY A 112 -6.33 -9.90 13.34
CA GLY A 112 -7.02 -9.64 14.61
C GLY A 112 -6.53 -8.41 15.37
N TYR A 113 -5.71 -7.56 14.74
CA TYR A 113 -5.23 -6.31 15.33
C TYR A 113 -6.21 -5.16 15.04
N THR A 114 -7.00 -4.77 16.05
CA THR A 114 -8.06 -3.75 15.90
C THR A 114 -7.71 -2.39 16.50
N ASP A 115 -6.67 -2.30 17.33
CA ASP A 115 -6.32 -1.04 18.00
C ASP A 115 -5.65 -0.05 17.02
N GLU A 116 -4.71 -0.56 16.23
CA GLU A 116 -4.06 0.16 15.13
C GLU A 116 -5.11 0.60 14.11
N ALA A 117 -6.08 -0.27 13.86
CA ALA A 117 -7.22 0.01 13.00
C ALA A 117 -8.05 1.20 13.49
N ALA A 118 -8.45 1.19 14.75
CA ALA A 118 -9.21 2.29 15.32
C ALA A 118 -8.41 3.60 15.33
N ALA A 119 -7.09 3.54 15.55
CA ALA A 119 -6.23 4.71 15.54
C ALA A 119 -6.11 5.33 14.14
N PHE A 120 -5.81 4.52 13.12
CA PHE A 120 -5.76 4.99 11.74
C PHE A 120 -7.12 5.50 11.25
N MET A 121 -8.22 4.80 11.59
CA MET A 121 -9.56 5.24 11.21
C MET A 121 -9.91 6.62 11.78
N ARG A 122 -9.55 6.90 13.05
CA ARG A 122 -9.71 8.24 13.62
C ARG A 122 -8.88 9.28 12.87
N TRP A 123 -7.66 8.93 12.51
CA TRP A 123 -6.73 9.81 11.79
C TRP A 123 -7.25 10.14 10.38
N VAL A 124 -7.66 9.14 9.58
CA VAL A 124 -8.11 9.37 8.19
C VAL A 124 -9.48 10.04 8.12
N LEU A 125 -10.40 9.74 9.05
CA LEU A 125 -11.68 10.44 9.12
C LEU A 125 -11.53 11.92 9.49
N ALA A 126 -10.44 12.30 10.17
CA ALA A 126 -10.12 13.71 10.35
C ALA A 126 -9.74 14.37 9.01
N ARG A 127 -8.93 13.70 8.19
CA ARG A 127 -8.55 14.18 6.84
C ARG A 127 -9.74 14.27 5.89
N CYS A 128 -10.75 13.41 6.02
CA CYS A 128 -12.00 13.49 5.25
C CYS A 128 -12.83 14.77 5.51
N ARG A 129 -12.46 15.58 6.53
CA ARG A 129 -13.04 16.90 6.81
C ARG A 129 -12.16 18.05 6.31
N GLU A 130 -10.99 17.74 5.77
CA GLU A 130 -9.96 18.66 5.30
C GLU A 130 -9.77 18.45 3.79
N LEU A 131 -10.88 18.36 3.05
CA LEU A 131 -10.86 18.15 1.60
C LEU A 131 -10.33 19.39 0.87
N GLU A 132 -9.77 19.17 -0.31
CA GLU A 132 -9.36 20.22 -1.22
C GLU A 132 -10.58 21.05 -1.69
N PRO A 133 -10.39 22.28 -2.21
CA PRO A 133 -11.48 23.14 -2.66
C PRO A 133 -12.41 22.50 -3.70
N ASP A 134 -11.90 21.55 -4.49
CA ASP A 134 -12.67 20.78 -5.48
C ASP A 134 -13.40 19.56 -4.90
N GLY A 135 -13.28 19.33 -3.59
CA GLY A 135 -13.88 18.22 -2.85
C GLY A 135 -13.07 16.93 -2.87
N SER A 136 -11.88 16.92 -3.47
CA SER A 136 -11.00 15.75 -3.49
C SER A 136 -10.26 15.56 -2.16
N LEU A 137 -9.82 14.33 -1.89
CA LEU A 137 -8.95 13.98 -0.77
C LEU A 137 -7.49 13.96 -1.24
N GLN A 138 -6.60 14.62 -0.49
CA GLN A 138 -5.16 14.55 -0.75
C GLN A 138 -4.63 13.12 -0.54
N ILE A 139 -3.69 12.70 -1.39
CA ILE A 139 -3.31 11.29 -1.50
C ILE A 139 -2.37 10.81 -0.36
N MET A 140 -1.60 11.72 0.23
CA MET A 140 -0.63 11.42 1.29
C MET A 140 -0.41 12.60 2.24
N TYR A 141 0.04 12.33 3.46
CA TYR A 141 0.22 13.36 4.50
C TYR A 141 1.47 13.09 5.34
N GLY A 142 1.93 14.09 6.09
CA GLY A 142 2.85 13.83 7.20
C GLY A 142 2.18 13.01 8.31
N LEU A 143 2.99 12.41 9.19
CA LEU A 143 2.51 11.60 10.31
C LEU A 143 1.47 12.34 11.18
N ASP A 144 1.67 13.64 11.37
CA ASP A 144 0.80 14.55 12.12
C ASP A 144 -0.46 15.00 11.34
N GLY A 145 -0.57 14.66 10.05
CA GLY A 145 -1.63 15.08 9.16
C GLY A 145 -1.31 16.34 8.35
N ARG A 146 -0.09 16.88 8.40
CA ARG A 146 0.27 18.06 7.58
C ARG A 146 0.13 17.76 6.09
N HIS A 147 -0.38 18.75 5.35
CA HIS A 147 -0.64 18.64 3.92
C HIS A 147 0.60 18.93 3.06
N ALA A 148 1.39 19.94 3.39
CA ALA A 148 2.53 20.36 2.57
C ALA A 148 3.73 19.42 2.76
N LEU A 149 4.10 18.68 1.70
CA LEU A 149 5.22 17.73 1.67
C LEU A 149 6.25 18.07 0.60
N ARG A 150 6.59 19.37 0.50
CA ARG A 150 7.47 19.91 -0.53
C ARG A 150 8.75 19.07 -0.70
N GLU A 151 8.97 18.61 -1.92
CA GLU A 151 10.18 17.89 -2.31
C GLU A 151 11.37 18.86 -2.35
N GLU A 152 12.47 18.45 -1.71
CA GLU A 152 13.75 19.16 -1.68
C GLU A 152 14.89 18.19 -1.94
N VAL A 153 15.81 18.58 -2.82
CA VAL A 153 17.05 17.84 -3.08
C VAL A 153 18.11 18.30 -2.07
N LEU A 154 18.82 17.33 -1.48
CA LEU A 154 19.92 17.57 -0.54
C LEU A 154 21.28 17.35 -1.25
N PRO A 155 21.85 18.36 -1.93
CA PRO A 155 23.05 18.19 -2.76
C PRO A 155 24.33 17.93 -1.94
N HIS A 156 24.29 18.12 -0.63
CA HIS A 156 25.41 17.88 0.28
C HIS A 156 25.54 16.42 0.71
N LEU A 157 24.59 15.55 0.32
CA LEU A 157 24.63 14.12 0.61
C LEU A 157 24.96 13.35 -0.68
N GLU A 158 25.93 12.43 -0.58
CA GLU A 158 26.32 11.55 -1.68
C GLU A 158 25.21 10.56 -2.07
N GLY A 159 24.40 10.16 -1.10
CA GLY A 159 23.33 9.17 -1.27
C GLY A 159 23.81 7.73 -1.17
N TYR A 160 22.86 6.80 -1.08
CA TYR A 160 23.16 5.39 -0.83
C TYR A 160 23.94 4.78 -2.01
N MET A 161 25.15 4.29 -1.74
CA MET A 161 26.06 3.74 -2.77
C MET A 161 26.28 4.70 -3.96
N GLY A 162 26.37 6.01 -3.70
CA GLY A 162 26.55 7.02 -4.75
C GLY A 162 25.29 7.33 -5.57
N SER A 163 24.12 6.88 -5.11
CA SER A 163 22.85 7.11 -5.81
C SER A 163 22.30 8.50 -5.49
N SER A 164 22.20 9.35 -6.51
CA SER A 164 21.79 10.74 -6.38
C SER A 164 20.65 11.07 -7.36
N PRO A 165 19.79 12.05 -7.04
CA PRO A 165 19.83 12.92 -5.86
C PRO A 165 19.23 12.26 -4.62
N VAL A 166 19.62 12.74 -3.43
CA VAL A 166 18.90 12.47 -2.17
C VAL A 166 17.78 13.48 -2.04
N ARG A 167 16.55 13.01 -1.79
CA ARG A 167 15.37 13.86 -1.65
C ARG A 167 14.73 13.69 -0.28
N ILE A 168 14.22 14.79 0.27
CA ILE A 168 13.24 14.79 1.36
C ILE A 168 11.96 15.42 0.84
N GLY A 169 10.80 15.08 1.42
CA GLY A 169 9.53 15.45 0.78
C GLY A 169 9.21 14.52 -0.39
N ASN A 170 8.00 14.63 -0.90
CA ASN A 170 7.55 13.82 -2.02
C ASN A 170 6.58 14.60 -2.88
N ALA A 171 6.94 14.86 -4.13
CA ALA A 171 6.14 15.68 -5.05
C ALA A 171 4.78 15.05 -5.40
N ALA A 172 4.61 13.74 -5.18
CA ALA A 172 3.33 13.09 -5.48
C ALA A 172 2.17 13.59 -4.62
N TYR A 173 2.41 14.33 -3.53
CA TYR A 173 1.32 14.90 -2.71
C TYR A 173 0.40 15.86 -3.50
N GLU A 174 0.85 16.35 -4.66
CA GLU A 174 0.07 17.18 -5.60
C GLU A 174 -0.68 16.37 -6.68
N ASN A 175 -0.48 15.05 -6.73
CA ASN A 175 -1.08 14.18 -7.74
C ASN A 175 -2.58 13.97 -7.48
N LEU A 176 -3.33 13.72 -8.56
CA LEU A 176 -4.65 13.15 -8.47
C LEU A 176 -4.53 11.61 -8.52
N GLN A 177 -5.14 10.92 -7.55
CA GLN A 177 -5.26 9.47 -7.61
C GLN A 177 -6.69 9.09 -7.32
N LEU A 178 -7.36 8.50 -8.31
CA LEU A 178 -8.75 8.08 -8.16
C LEU A 178 -8.85 6.72 -7.45
N ASP A 179 -7.75 5.98 -7.36
CA ASP A 179 -7.67 4.69 -6.69
C ASP A 179 -7.77 4.77 -5.16
N ILE A 180 -7.29 5.86 -4.53
CA ILE A 180 -7.26 5.98 -3.06
C ILE A 180 -8.64 5.83 -2.42
N TYR A 181 -9.70 6.22 -3.14
CA TYR A 181 -11.07 6.14 -2.64
C TYR A 181 -11.50 4.68 -2.47
N GLY A 182 -11.13 3.80 -3.42
CA GLY A 182 -11.44 2.38 -3.33
C GLY A 182 -10.74 1.72 -2.16
N GLU A 183 -9.47 2.04 -1.98
CA GLU A 183 -8.60 1.48 -0.94
C GLU A 183 -9.08 1.92 0.45
N LEU A 184 -9.39 3.21 0.59
CA LEU A 184 -9.97 3.78 1.79
C LEU A 184 -11.31 3.11 2.13
N LEU A 185 -12.22 3.01 1.16
CA LEU A 185 -13.55 2.46 1.40
C LEU A 185 -13.56 0.96 1.67
N ASP A 186 -12.64 0.18 1.09
CA ASP A 186 -12.47 -1.22 1.43
C ASP A 186 -12.03 -1.38 2.91
N SER A 187 -11.13 -0.51 3.36
CA SER A 187 -10.68 -0.46 4.75
C SER A 187 -11.78 -0.03 5.72
N VAL A 188 -12.54 1.01 5.38
CA VAL A 188 -13.72 1.46 6.14
C VAL A 188 -14.75 0.34 6.25
N TYR A 189 -15.04 -0.36 5.14
CA TYR A 189 -15.99 -1.46 5.11
C TYR A 189 -15.58 -2.60 6.04
N LEU A 190 -14.30 -2.97 6.04
CA LEU A 190 -13.78 -4.01 6.91
C LEU A 190 -13.70 -3.56 8.36
N TYR A 191 -13.38 -2.30 8.63
CA TYR A 191 -13.41 -1.74 9.97
C TYR A 191 -14.82 -1.81 10.58
N ASP A 192 -15.86 -1.40 9.82
CA ASP A 192 -17.26 -1.54 10.26
C ASP A 192 -17.66 -3.00 10.51
N LYS A 193 -17.10 -3.91 9.70
CA LYS A 193 -17.43 -5.34 9.78
C LYS A 193 -16.73 -6.08 10.92
N HIS A 194 -15.49 -5.74 11.23
CA HIS A 194 -14.61 -6.55 12.07
C HIS A 194 -14.09 -5.84 13.33
N ALA A 195 -14.16 -4.51 13.40
CA ALA A 195 -13.63 -3.74 14.52
C ALA A 195 -14.73 -2.95 15.23
N SER A 196 -15.20 -1.84 14.65
CA SER A 196 -16.23 -1.00 15.26
C SER A 196 -17.17 -0.41 14.22
N PRO A 197 -18.49 -0.41 14.51
CA PRO A 197 -19.49 0.35 13.76
C PRO A 197 -19.05 1.79 13.46
N ILE A 198 -19.15 2.23 12.20
CA ILE A 198 -19.02 3.66 11.87
C ILE A 198 -20.24 4.47 12.34
N GLY A 199 -19.99 5.73 12.73
CA GLY A 199 -21.01 6.68 13.18
C GLY A 199 -21.50 7.64 12.08
N TYR A 200 -22.44 8.51 12.44
CA TYR A 200 -23.10 9.44 11.51
C TYR A 200 -22.12 10.41 10.81
N ASP A 201 -21.19 11.04 11.55
CA ASP A 201 -20.25 12.00 10.96
C ASP A 201 -19.27 11.35 9.98
N ALA A 202 -18.87 10.11 10.27
CA ALA A 202 -18.05 9.32 9.35
C ALA A 202 -18.86 8.98 8.09
N TRP A 203 -20.12 8.55 8.27
CA TRP A 203 -21.00 8.21 7.15
C TRP A 203 -21.28 9.41 6.23
N THR A 204 -21.62 10.57 6.79
CA THR A 204 -21.85 11.79 5.99
C THR A 204 -20.61 12.22 5.22
N SER A 205 -19.42 12.01 5.79
CA SER A 205 -18.15 12.26 5.09
C SER A 205 -17.93 11.27 3.94
N ILE A 206 -18.23 9.99 4.17
CA ILE A 206 -18.19 8.96 3.12
C ILE A 206 -19.15 9.30 1.97
N VAL A 207 -20.38 9.72 2.26
CA VAL A 207 -21.35 10.10 1.20
C VAL A 207 -20.77 11.20 0.30
N ARG A 208 -20.18 12.26 0.89
CA ARG A 208 -19.53 13.34 0.11
C ARG A 208 -18.41 12.82 -0.78
N LEU A 209 -17.56 11.94 -0.26
CA LEU A 209 -16.46 11.34 -1.03
C LEU A 209 -16.99 10.49 -2.20
N ILE A 210 -18.03 9.69 -1.97
CA ILE A 210 -18.61 8.83 -3.01
C ILE A 210 -19.32 9.64 -4.08
N ASP A 211 -20.03 10.70 -3.71
CA ASP A 211 -20.65 11.59 -4.69
C ASP A 211 -19.59 12.29 -5.54
N TRP A 212 -18.46 12.68 -4.93
CA TRP A 212 -17.29 13.18 -5.67
C TRP A 212 -16.73 12.12 -6.64
N VAL A 213 -16.57 10.86 -6.21
CA VAL A 213 -16.13 9.77 -7.10
C VAL A 213 -17.12 9.56 -8.24
N CYS A 214 -18.43 9.53 -7.97
CA CYS A 214 -19.46 9.38 -8.99
C CYS A 214 -19.39 10.49 -10.06
N ALA A 215 -19.05 11.72 -9.66
CA ALA A 215 -18.89 12.85 -10.57
C ALA A 215 -17.55 12.83 -11.35
N ASN A 216 -16.48 12.26 -10.78
CA ASN A 216 -15.11 12.46 -11.27
C ASN A 216 -14.38 11.21 -11.75
N TRP A 217 -14.95 10.01 -11.60
CA TRP A 217 -14.26 8.75 -11.93
C TRP A 217 -13.76 8.64 -13.38
N ARG A 218 -14.31 9.42 -14.33
CA ARG A 218 -13.88 9.42 -15.74
C ARG A 218 -12.61 10.23 -16.01
N GLN A 219 -12.14 11.00 -15.03
CA GLN A 219 -10.94 11.81 -15.23
C GLN A 219 -9.70 10.92 -15.43
N PRO A 220 -8.71 11.38 -16.22
CA PRO A 220 -7.39 10.79 -16.18
C PRO A 220 -6.69 11.19 -14.87
N ASP A 221 -5.85 10.30 -14.35
CA ASP A 221 -5.13 10.45 -13.08
C ASP A 221 -3.70 9.88 -13.19
N GLU A 222 -2.93 9.93 -12.11
CA GLU A 222 -1.53 9.51 -12.08
C GLU A 222 -1.35 8.02 -11.75
N GLY A 223 -2.44 7.34 -11.38
CA GLY A 223 -2.50 5.92 -11.06
C GLY A 223 -1.67 5.52 -9.83
N ILE A 224 -1.71 4.23 -9.49
CA ILE A 224 -1.01 3.66 -8.32
C ILE A 224 0.51 3.86 -8.35
N TRP A 225 1.09 3.91 -9.55
CA TRP A 225 2.53 4.01 -9.74
C TRP A 225 3.04 5.44 -9.82
N GLU A 226 2.18 6.45 -9.68
CA GLU A 226 2.57 7.87 -9.62
C GLU A 226 3.43 8.27 -10.82
N VAL A 227 3.04 7.80 -12.01
CA VAL A 227 3.88 7.95 -13.21
C VAL A 227 4.07 9.42 -13.54
N ARG A 228 5.30 9.81 -13.86
CA ARG A 228 5.65 11.19 -14.25
C ARG A 228 5.40 11.47 -15.73
N GLY A 229 4.93 10.46 -16.49
CA GLY A 229 4.55 10.55 -17.90
C GLY A 229 3.21 11.28 -18.17
N GLY A 230 2.54 11.76 -17.12
CA GLY A 230 1.29 12.51 -17.19
C GLY A 230 0.04 11.64 -16.99
N ARG A 231 -1.10 12.31 -16.81
CA ARG A 231 -2.36 11.66 -16.45
C ARG A 231 -2.92 10.78 -17.57
N ARG A 232 -3.44 9.61 -17.20
CA ARG A 232 -4.11 8.65 -18.11
C ARG A 232 -5.37 8.07 -17.45
N GLU A 233 -6.25 7.49 -18.25
CA GLU A 233 -7.39 6.72 -17.73
C GLU A 233 -6.92 5.30 -17.37
N PHE A 234 -6.39 5.11 -16.16
CA PHE A 234 -5.82 3.83 -15.72
C PHE A 234 -6.89 2.79 -15.34
N LEU A 235 -6.65 1.53 -15.71
CA LEU A 235 -7.50 0.39 -15.35
C LEU A 235 -7.66 0.28 -13.84
N TYR A 236 -6.53 0.36 -13.13
CA TYR A 236 -6.49 0.26 -11.68
C TYR A 236 -7.42 1.28 -11.02
N SER A 237 -7.29 2.54 -11.41
CA SER A 237 -8.10 3.64 -10.92
C SER A 237 -9.60 3.43 -11.15
N ARG A 238 -10.02 2.91 -12.31
CA ARG A 238 -11.43 2.58 -12.57
C ARG A 238 -11.93 1.45 -11.68
N VAL A 239 -11.15 0.39 -11.54
CA VAL A 239 -11.51 -0.74 -10.67
C VAL A 239 -11.66 -0.27 -9.23
N LEU A 240 -10.78 0.60 -8.74
CA LEU A 240 -10.85 1.08 -7.36
C LEU A 240 -11.97 2.14 -7.16
N CYS A 241 -12.30 2.95 -8.16
CA CYS A 241 -13.54 3.75 -8.15
C CYS A 241 -14.79 2.86 -8.03
N TRP A 242 -14.84 1.74 -8.75
CA TRP A 242 -15.92 0.75 -8.60
C TRP A 242 -15.96 0.17 -7.18
N VAL A 243 -14.79 -0.17 -6.60
CA VAL A 243 -14.70 -0.67 -5.22
C VAL A 243 -15.26 0.36 -4.26
N ALA A 244 -14.88 1.64 -4.38
CA ALA A 244 -15.35 2.70 -3.50
C ALA A 244 -16.88 2.73 -3.42
N ILE A 245 -17.54 2.76 -4.59
CA ILE A 245 -18.99 2.82 -4.69
C ILE A 245 -19.64 1.51 -4.21
N ASP A 246 -19.12 0.34 -4.60
CA ASP A 246 -19.66 -0.95 -4.16
C ASP A 246 -19.60 -1.10 -2.62
N ARG A 247 -18.48 -0.71 -1.99
CA ARG A 247 -18.35 -0.78 -0.53
C ARG A 247 -19.27 0.22 0.18
N ALA A 248 -19.45 1.42 -0.36
CA ALA A 248 -20.39 2.39 0.17
C ALA A 248 -21.85 1.90 0.10
N ILE A 249 -22.26 1.30 -1.03
CA ILE A 249 -23.59 0.68 -1.17
C ILE A 249 -23.80 -0.42 -0.13
N ARG A 250 -22.80 -1.30 0.06
CA ARG A 250 -22.86 -2.38 1.05
C ARG A 250 -22.98 -1.84 2.48
N LEU A 251 -22.23 -0.80 2.82
CA LEU A 251 -22.32 -0.13 4.12
C LEU A 251 -23.71 0.46 4.32
N ALA A 252 -24.19 1.24 3.35
CA ALA A 252 -25.51 1.89 3.42
C ALA A 252 -26.63 0.87 3.62
N THR A 253 -26.61 -0.22 2.86
CA THR A 253 -27.65 -1.26 2.94
C THR A 253 -27.58 -2.04 4.24
N LYS A 254 -26.37 -2.45 4.67
CA LYS A 254 -26.18 -3.24 5.90
C LYS A 254 -26.57 -2.46 7.16
N ARG A 255 -26.34 -1.14 7.17
CA ARG A 255 -26.58 -0.27 8.34
C ARG A 255 -27.86 0.56 8.23
N SER A 256 -28.60 0.43 7.12
CA SER A 256 -29.76 1.26 6.79
C SER A 256 -29.45 2.75 6.81
N PHE A 257 -28.25 3.14 6.36
CA PHE A 257 -27.90 4.55 6.27
C PHE A 257 -28.56 5.23 5.06
N PRO A 258 -28.96 6.51 5.19
CA PRO A 258 -29.46 7.27 4.06
C PRO A 258 -28.34 7.49 3.04
N ALA A 259 -28.64 7.18 1.77
CA ALA A 259 -27.72 7.30 0.65
C ALA A 259 -28.49 7.46 -0.67
N PRO A 260 -27.94 8.15 -1.68
CA PRO A 260 -28.54 8.22 -3.02
C PRO A 260 -28.27 6.91 -3.80
N LEU A 261 -28.81 5.78 -3.30
CA LEU A 261 -28.48 4.43 -3.78
C LEU A 261 -28.70 4.25 -5.28
N THR A 262 -29.75 4.82 -5.86
CA THR A 262 -30.00 4.74 -7.31
C THR A 262 -28.84 5.32 -8.11
N HIS A 263 -28.39 6.53 -7.74
CA HIS A 263 -27.27 7.19 -8.40
C HIS A 263 -25.97 6.37 -8.26
N TRP A 264 -25.71 5.81 -7.08
CA TRP A 264 -24.53 4.98 -6.84
C TRP A 264 -24.59 3.66 -7.62
N TYR A 265 -25.75 3.02 -7.73
CA TYR A 265 -25.92 1.82 -8.57
C TYR A 265 -25.61 2.13 -10.03
N ASP A 266 -26.17 3.22 -10.57
CA ASP A 266 -25.92 3.63 -11.96
C ASP A 266 -24.43 3.90 -12.21
N ALA A 267 -23.76 4.61 -11.31
CA ALA A 267 -22.33 4.90 -11.42
C ALA A 267 -21.48 3.61 -11.35
N ARG A 268 -21.73 2.75 -10.36
CA ARG A 268 -21.04 1.47 -10.19
C ARG A 268 -21.18 0.59 -11.44
N ASP A 269 -22.39 0.43 -11.93
CA ASP A 269 -22.68 -0.46 -13.06
C ASP A 269 -22.09 0.10 -14.35
N THR A 270 -22.11 1.43 -14.51
CA THR A 270 -21.42 2.10 -15.63
C THR A 270 -19.92 1.82 -15.60
N ILE A 271 -19.25 1.99 -14.45
CA ILE A 271 -17.80 1.71 -14.34
C ILE A 271 -17.51 0.24 -14.62
N TYR A 272 -18.35 -0.68 -14.12
CA TYR A 272 -18.19 -2.10 -14.37
C TYR A 272 -18.20 -2.41 -15.87
N HIS A 273 -19.18 -1.88 -16.61
CA HIS A 273 -19.25 -2.04 -18.06
C HIS A 273 -18.10 -1.33 -18.81
N ASP A 274 -17.68 -0.15 -18.34
CA ASP A 274 -16.56 0.62 -18.90
C ASP A 274 -15.25 -0.21 -18.88
N VAL A 275 -14.95 -0.86 -17.75
CA VAL A 275 -13.77 -1.72 -17.61
C VAL A 275 -13.77 -2.86 -18.63
N PHE A 276 -14.88 -3.59 -18.78
CA PHE A 276 -14.97 -4.72 -19.70
C PHE A 276 -14.99 -4.33 -21.18
N THR A 277 -15.30 -3.07 -21.51
CA THR A 277 -15.45 -2.62 -22.90
C THR A 277 -14.26 -1.80 -23.40
N ARG A 278 -13.67 -0.93 -22.56
CA ARG A 278 -12.60 -0.01 -22.97
C ARG A 278 -11.20 -0.48 -22.60
N TYR A 279 -11.06 -1.33 -21.58
CA TYR A 279 -9.76 -1.77 -21.08
C TYR A 279 -9.40 -3.19 -21.51
N TRP A 280 -10.37 -3.95 -22.02
CA TRP A 280 -10.13 -5.26 -22.60
C TRP A 280 -9.65 -5.13 -24.05
N ASP A 281 -8.45 -5.62 -24.34
CA ASP A 281 -7.96 -5.76 -25.72
C ASP A 281 -8.26 -7.19 -26.22
N PRO A 282 -9.18 -7.37 -27.19
CA PRO A 282 -9.52 -8.68 -27.73
C PRO A 282 -8.41 -9.31 -28.58
N THR A 283 -7.51 -8.52 -29.15
CA THR A 283 -6.37 -8.99 -29.94
C THR A 283 -5.31 -9.60 -29.04
N ARG A 284 -5.02 -8.91 -27.93
CA ARG A 284 -4.08 -9.41 -26.92
C ARG A 284 -4.69 -10.43 -25.96
N GLY A 285 -6.01 -10.41 -25.84
CA GLY A 285 -6.74 -11.26 -24.90
C GLY A 285 -6.42 -10.92 -23.44
N ALA A 286 -6.29 -9.64 -23.10
CA ALA A 286 -5.95 -9.20 -21.75
C ALA A 286 -6.50 -7.80 -21.44
N PHE A 287 -6.62 -7.49 -20.15
CA PHE A 287 -6.86 -6.11 -19.69
C PHE A 287 -5.55 -5.30 -19.76
N MET A 288 -5.62 -4.14 -20.42
CA MET A 288 -4.47 -3.25 -20.64
C MET A 288 -4.37 -2.18 -19.54
N GLN A 289 -3.18 -1.62 -19.36
CA GLN A 289 -2.86 -0.66 -18.29
C GLN A 289 -3.78 0.57 -18.25
N HIS A 290 -4.04 1.18 -19.39
CA HIS A 290 -4.92 2.33 -19.55
C HIS A 290 -5.63 2.25 -20.90
N VAL A 291 -6.64 3.09 -21.11
CA VAL A 291 -7.36 3.15 -22.40
C VAL A 291 -6.38 3.42 -23.54
N GLY A 292 -6.42 2.58 -24.57
CA GLY A 292 -5.55 2.67 -25.75
C GLY A 292 -4.11 2.17 -25.55
N ALA A 293 -3.75 1.66 -24.36
CA ALA A 293 -2.44 1.09 -24.12
C ALA A 293 -2.27 -0.27 -24.80
N THR A 294 -1.04 -0.57 -25.23
CA THR A 294 -0.60 -1.92 -25.61
C THR A 294 0.27 -2.56 -24.52
N THR A 295 0.32 -1.98 -23.33
CA THR A 295 1.17 -2.41 -22.22
C THR A 295 0.34 -3.06 -21.12
N LEU A 296 0.85 -4.16 -20.55
CA LEU A 296 0.28 -4.80 -19.37
C LEU A 296 0.78 -4.13 -18.10
N ASP A 297 -0.03 -4.19 -17.05
CA ASP A 297 0.31 -3.67 -15.74
C ASP A 297 -0.06 -4.70 -14.65
N ALA A 298 0.86 -4.95 -13.74
CA ALA A 298 0.69 -5.90 -12.63
C ALA A 298 -0.38 -5.44 -11.63
N SER A 299 -0.77 -4.17 -11.61
CA SER A 299 -1.92 -3.69 -10.81
C SER A 299 -3.24 -4.37 -11.20
N ALA A 300 -3.35 -4.94 -12.42
CA ALA A 300 -4.48 -5.78 -12.81
C ALA A 300 -4.62 -7.04 -11.93
N LEU A 301 -3.54 -7.49 -11.26
CA LEU A 301 -3.58 -8.59 -10.31
C LEU A 301 -4.52 -8.33 -9.12
N LEU A 302 -4.84 -7.06 -8.82
CA LEU A 302 -5.80 -6.75 -7.75
C LEU A 302 -7.26 -6.99 -8.15
N MET A 303 -7.61 -7.09 -9.44
CA MET A 303 -9.00 -7.25 -9.90
C MET A 303 -9.75 -8.42 -9.20
N PRO A 304 -9.21 -9.65 -9.14
CA PRO A 304 -9.88 -10.74 -8.41
C PRO A 304 -9.78 -10.60 -6.88
N LEU A 305 -8.75 -9.94 -6.37
CA LEU A 305 -8.53 -9.75 -4.92
C LEU A 305 -9.61 -8.82 -4.34
N VAL A 306 -9.96 -7.75 -5.05
CA VAL A 306 -11.05 -6.83 -4.69
C VAL A 306 -12.44 -7.32 -5.12
N ARG A 307 -12.50 -8.52 -5.74
CA ARG A 307 -13.71 -9.21 -6.22
C ARG A 307 -14.42 -8.49 -7.36
N PHE A 308 -13.67 -7.74 -8.17
CA PHE A 308 -14.19 -7.14 -9.40
C PHE A 308 -14.47 -8.21 -10.46
N VAL A 309 -13.59 -9.22 -10.56
CA VAL A 309 -13.71 -10.34 -11.50
C VAL A 309 -13.54 -11.68 -10.77
N SER A 310 -14.18 -12.73 -11.29
CA SER A 310 -13.98 -14.09 -10.76
C SER A 310 -12.55 -14.55 -11.04
N PRO A 311 -11.86 -15.21 -10.07
CA PRO A 311 -10.55 -15.82 -10.29
C PRO A 311 -10.50 -16.89 -11.40
N THR A 312 -11.65 -17.37 -11.85
CA THR A 312 -11.79 -18.37 -12.92
C THR A 312 -12.48 -17.83 -14.16
N ASP A 313 -12.74 -16.52 -14.25
CA ASP A 313 -13.30 -15.91 -15.45
C ASP A 313 -12.33 -16.08 -16.64
N PRO A 314 -12.79 -16.46 -17.85
CA PRO A 314 -11.91 -16.69 -18.99
C PRO A 314 -11.06 -15.48 -19.39
N ARG A 315 -11.60 -14.25 -19.32
CA ARG A 315 -10.85 -13.03 -19.64
C ARG A 315 -9.78 -12.76 -18.58
N TRP A 316 -10.13 -12.95 -17.31
CA TRP A 316 -9.18 -12.83 -16.22
C TRP A 316 -8.04 -13.86 -16.33
N VAL A 317 -8.36 -15.14 -16.53
CA VAL A 317 -7.35 -16.20 -16.68
C VAL A 317 -6.43 -15.92 -17.87
N SER A 318 -6.99 -15.42 -18.98
CA SER A 318 -6.20 -14.99 -20.14
C SER A 318 -5.26 -13.83 -19.79
N THR A 319 -5.74 -12.84 -19.03
CA THR A 319 -4.93 -11.71 -18.52
C THR A 319 -3.81 -12.18 -17.60
N LEU A 320 -4.10 -13.05 -16.64
CA LEU A 320 -3.10 -13.61 -15.73
C LEU A 320 -2.00 -14.35 -16.50
N ARG A 321 -2.35 -15.12 -17.53
CA ARG A 321 -1.39 -15.79 -18.40
C ARG A 321 -0.56 -14.80 -19.24
N ALA A 322 -1.13 -13.67 -19.65
CA ALA A 322 -0.40 -12.62 -20.35
C ALA A 322 0.62 -11.94 -19.43
N ILE A 323 0.21 -11.59 -18.21
CA ILE A 323 1.09 -11.08 -17.15
C ILE A 323 2.21 -12.07 -16.87
N GLU A 324 1.89 -13.37 -16.76
CA GLU A 324 2.89 -14.42 -16.54
C GLU A 324 3.96 -14.45 -17.64
N ARG A 325 3.58 -14.29 -18.90
CA ARG A 325 4.54 -14.34 -20.02
C ARG A 325 5.42 -13.11 -20.11
N GLU A 326 4.92 -11.93 -19.75
CA GLU A 326 5.57 -10.66 -20.07
C GLU A 326 6.18 -9.95 -18.86
N LEU A 327 5.55 -10.10 -17.69
CA LEU A 327 5.91 -9.39 -16.47
C LEU A 327 6.56 -10.31 -15.41
N VAL A 328 6.40 -11.63 -15.51
CA VAL A 328 7.00 -12.56 -14.53
C VAL A 328 8.37 -13.04 -15.01
N SER A 329 9.36 -12.92 -14.14
CA SER A 329 10.70 -13.48 -14.29
C SER A 329 10.97 -14.43 -13.12
N ASP A 330 10.90 -15.74 -13.40
CA ASP A 330 10.87 -16.81 -12.38
C ASP A 330 9.69 -16.65 -11.39
N SER A 331 9.94 -16.14 -10.17
CA SER A 331 8.91 -15.84 -9.16
C SER A 331 8.65 -14.34 -8.99
N LEU A 332 9.43 -13.50 -9.68
CA LEU A 332 9.47 -12.06 -9.49
C LEU A 332 8.67 -11.34 -10.57
N VAL A 333 7.95 -10.28 -10.19
CA VAL A 333 7.00 -9.60 -11.08
C VAL A 333 7.35 -8.13 -11.24
N TYR A 334 7.51 -7.69 -12.49
CA TYR A 334 7.65 -6.27 -12.82
C TYR A 334 6.30 -5.56 -12.79
N ARG A 335 6.27 -4.28 -12.40
CA ARG A 335 5.04 -3.46 -12.46
C ARG A 335 4.49 -3.39 -13.87
N TYR A 336 5.36 -3.07 -14.82
CA TYR A 336 5.13 -3.03 -16.26
C TYR A 336 6.49 -3.12 -16.97
N ARG A 337 6.50 -3.24 -18.29
CA ARG A 337 7.72 -3.13 -19.10
C ARG A 337 7.75 -1.78 -19.80
N LEU A 338 8.89 -1.09 -19.74
CA LEU A 338 9.15 0.14 -20.50
C LEU A 338 9.41 -0.12 -22.00
N ALA A 339 9.53 -1.39 -22.41
CA ALA A 339 9.63 -1.76 -23.81
C ALA A 339 8.26 -1.65 -24.51
N GLY A 340 8.24 -1.17 -25.77
CA GLY A 340 7.03 -1.16 -26.59
C GLY A 340 6.26 0.16 -26.65
N GLY A 341 6.88 1.29 -26.29
CA GLY A 341 6.32 2.64 -26.51
C GLY A 341 5.63 3.29 -25.31
N PHE A 342 5.53 2.58 -24.17
CA PHE A 342 5.12 3.17 -22.90
C PHE A 342 6.31 3.82 -22.20
N SER A 343 6.12 5.03 -21.67
CA SER A 343 7.08 5.72 -20.80
C SER A 343 6.35 6.17 -19.55
N ASP A 344 6.92 5.87 -18.40
CA ASP A 344 6.50 6.35 -17.09
C ASP A 344 7.06 7.76 -16.77
N GLY A 345 7.73 8.39 -17.74
CA GLY A 345 8.36 9.70 -17.61
C GLY A 345 9.72 9.69 -16.91
N LEU A 346 10.31 8.52 -16.66
CA LEU A 346 11.57 8.34 -15.96
C LEU A 346 12.58 7.56 -16.81
N THR A 347 13.87 7.65 -16.47
CA THR A 347 14.96 6.95 -17.15
C THR A 347 15.51 5.80 -16.31
N GLY A 348 16.10 4.82 -16.98
CA GLY A 348 16.75 3.66 -16.35
C GLY A 348 15.93 2.39 -16.43
N GLU A 349 16.51 1.30 -15.94
CA GLU A 349 15.82 0.05 -15.68
C GLU A 349 15.26 0.07 -14.25
N GLU A 350 14.24 -0.74 -13.98
CA GLU A 350 13.62 -0.91 -12.67
C GLU A 350 13.78 -2.37 -12.22
N GLY A 351 13.83 -2.59 -10.91
CA GLY A 351 13.75 -3.92 -10.33
C GLY A 351 12.36 -4.55 -10.51
N THR A 352 12.21 -5.77 -10.00
CA THR A 352 10.89 -6.37 -9.83
C THR A 352 10.27 -5.88 -8.54
N PHE A 353 8.97 -5.65 -8.53
CA PHE A 353 8.26 -5.10 -7.37
C PHE A 353 7.76 -6.24 -6.48
N SER A 354 8.23 -6.29 -5.24
CA SER A 354 8.03 -7.44 -4.36
C SER A 354 6.54 -7.70 -4.08
N MET A 355 5.76 -6.64 -3.88
CA MET A 355 4.31 -6.71 -3.68
C MET A 355 3.58 -7.36 -4.86
N CYS A 356 3.95 -7.03 -6.11
CA CYS A 356 3.34 -7.62 -7.30
C CYS A 356 3.56 -9.15 -7.36
N SER A 357 4.69 -9.60 -6.83
CA SER A 357 5.01 -11.03 -6.72
C SER A 357 4.11 -11.73 -5.70
N PHE A 358 3.80 -11.08 -4.57
CA PHE A 358 2.82 -11.61 -3.61
C PHE A 358 1.38 -11.57 -4.14
N TRP A 359 0.98 -10.54 -4.90
CA TRP A 359 -0.32 -10.53 -5.58
C TRP A 359 -0.44 -11.65 -6.60
N TYR A 360 0.63 -11.95 -7.33
CA TYR A 360 0.67 -13.06 -8.28
C TYR A 360 0.48 -14.41 -7.57
N VAL A 361 1.15 -14.62 -6.43
CA VAL A 361 0.92 -15.79 -5.56
C VAL A 361 -0.55 -15.92 -5.17
N GLU A 362 -1.17 -14.83 -4.72
CA GLU A 362 -2.58 -14.86 -4.31
C GLU A 362 -3.51 -15.16 -5.49
N CYS A 363 -3.24 -14.59 -6.67
CA CYS A 363 -3.98 -14.89 -7.89
C CYS A 363 -3.90 -16.37 -8.29
N LEU A 364 -2.70 -16.95 -8.28
CA LEU A 364 -2.49 -18.38 -8.53
C LEU A 364 -3.27 -19.24 -7.53
N SER A 365 -3.20 -18.87 -6.24
CA SER A 365 -3.92 -19.60 -5.20
C SER A 365 -5.44 -19.54 -5.39
N ARG A 366 -5.99 -18.38 -5.75
CA ARG A 366 -7.44 -18.18 -5.97
C ARG A 366 -7.95 -18.85 -7.25
N MET A 367 -7.09 -18.95 -8.28
CA MET A 367 -7.38 -19.70 -9.50
C MET A 367 -7.36 -21.22 -9.26
N GLY A 368 -6.76 -21.68 -8.17
CA GLY A 368 -6.68 -23.09 -7.78
C GLY A 368 -5.35 -23.78 -8.10
N ASP A 369 -4.36 -23.07 -8.67
CA ASP A 369 -3.01 -23.59 -8.88
C ASP A 369 -2.18 -23.46 -7.59
N LEU A 370 -2.56 -24.25 -6.59
CA LEU A 370 -1.96 -24.21 -5.26
C LEU A 370 -0.49 -24.66 -5.25
N HIS A 371 -0.11 -25.54 -6.19
CA HIS A 371 1.26 -26.02 -6.28
C HIS A 371 2.19 -24.90 -6.72
N LYS A 372 1.84 -24.19 -7.81
CA LYS A 372 2.63 -23.06 -8.28
C LYS A 372 2.59 -21.89 -7.30
N ALA A 373 1.42 -21.58 -6.74
CA ALA A 373 1.29 -20.54 -5.73
C ALA A 373 2.24 -20.78 -4.54
N ARG A 374 2.28 -22.02 -4.01
CA ARG A 374 3.18 -22.38 -2.91
C ARG A 374 4.65 -22.26 -3.30
N PHE A 375 5.02 -22.76 -4.49
CA PHE A 375 6.41 -22.69 -4.97
C PHE A 375 6.89 -21.24 -5.09
N VAL A 376 6.11 -20.38 -5.73
CA VAL A 376 6.42 -18.95 -5.88
C VAL A 376 6.45 -18.26 -4.51
N PHE A 377 5.51 -18.58 -3.61
CA PHE A 377 5.50 -18.03 -2.25
C PHE A 377 6.76 -18.40 -1.46
N GLU A 378 7.13 -19.68 -1.43
CA GLU A 378 8.30 -20.16 -0.69
C GLU A 378 9.61 -19.59 -1.27
N LYS A 379 9.69 -19.37 -2.59
CA LYS A 379 10.78 -18.60 -3.20
C LYS A 379 10.81 -17.15 -2.73
N MET A 380 9.65 -16.48 -2.73
CA MET A 380 9.53 -15.11 -2.24
C MET A 380 10.04 -14.98 -0.80
N LEU A 381 9.73 -15.97 0.05
CA LEU A 381 10.24 -15.99 1.43
C LEU A 381 11.77 -16.04 1.52
N GLY A 382 12.44 -16.61 0.51
CA GLY A 382 13.90 -16.69 0.43
C GLY A 382 14.59 -15.36 0.13
N TYR A 383 13.86 -14.35 -0.36
CA TYR A 383 14.43 -13.02 -0.63
C TYR A 383 14.43 -12.09 0.58
N ALA A 384 13.81 -12.49 1.69
CA ALA A 384 13.86 -11.71 2.92
C ALA A 384 15.32 -11.56 3.40
N ASN A 385 15.67 -10.41 3.96
CA ASN A 385 16.98 -10.26 4.58
C ASN A 385 17.08 -11.11 5.87
N HIS A 386 18.24 -11.09 6.53
CA HIS A 386 18.49 -11.83 7.78
C HIS A 386 17.54 -11.51 8.95
N LEU A 387 16.76 -10.42 8.88
CA LEU A 387 15.73 -10.04 9.85
C LEU A 387 14.32 -10.46 9.41
N GLY A 388 14.18 -11.08 8.23
CA GLY A 388 12.89 -11.42 7.62
C GLY A 388 12.17 -10.20 7.01
N LEU A 389 12.92 -9.19 6.59
CA LEU A 389 12.41 -7.93 6.04
C LEU A 389 12.61 -7.83 4.53
N TYR A 390 11.69 -7.13 3.86
CA TYR A 390 11.74 -6.91 2.42
C TYR A 390 11.75 -5.42 2.08
N GLY A 391 12.49 -5.07 1.03
CA GLY A 391 12.40 -3.80 0.36
C GLY A 391 11.26 -3.77 -0.66
N GLU A 392 11.09 -2.59 -1.22
CA GLU A 392 10.18 -2.30 -2.31
C GLU A 392 10.43 -3.17 -3.55
N GLU A 393 11.69 -3.22 -3.97
CA GLU A 393 12.11 -3.89 -5.19
C GLU A 393 13.23 -4.89 -4.95
N LEU A 394 13.35 -5.82 -5.90
CA LEU A 394 14.50 -6.70 -6.03
C LEU A 394 15.20 -6.46 -7.36
N GLY A 395 16.50 -6.21 -7.29
CA GLY A 395 17.35 -6.08 -8.46
C GLY A 395 17.69 -7.42 -9.11
N PRO A 396 18.40 -7.40 -10.26
CA PRO A 396 18.76 -8.63 -10.99
C PRO A 396 19.64 -9.61 -10.21
N GLN A 397 20.35 -9.13 -9.18
CA GLN A 397 21.17 -9.94 -8.28
C GLN A 397 20.47 -10.24 -6.95
N ALA A 398 19.14 -10.07 -6.90
CA ALA A 398 18.32 -10.24 -5.71
C ALA A 398 18.67 -9.32 -4.53
N GLN A 399 19.36 -8.22 -4.81
CA GLN A 399 19.58 -7.15 -3.85
C GLN A 399 18.28 -6.36 -3.62
N HIS A 400 18.05 -5.93 -2.39
CA HIS A 400 16.93 -5.05 -2.06
C HIS A 400 17.19 -3.66 -2.64
N LEU A 401 16.21 -3.14 -3.38
CA LEU A 401 16.19 -1.81 -3.98
C LEU A 401 14.95 -1.05 -3.50
N GLY A 402 14.95 0.26 -3.72
CA GLY A 402 13.90 1.15 -3.24
C GLY A 402 13.83 1.21 -1.71
N ASN A 403 12.69 1.64 -1.20
CA ASN A 403 12.53 1.89 0.24
C ASN A 403 12.48 0.61 1.09
N PHE A 404 12.95 0.68 2.34
CA PHE A 404 13.19 -0.51 3.18
C PHE A 404 12.95 -0.29 4.69
N PRO A 405 12.28 -1.23 5.40
CA PRO A 405 11.32 -2.17 4.85
C PRO A 405 10.11 -1.41 4.31
N GLN A 406 9.53 -1.89 3.21
CA GLN A 406 8.35 -1.28 2.63
C GLN A 406 7.08 -1.91 3.23
N ALA A 407 6.14 -1.08 3.71
CA ALA A 407 4.88 -1.54 4.28
C ALA A 407 4.12 -2.44 3.31
N PHE A 408 4.01 -2.02 2.05
CA PHE A 408 3.33 -2.72 0.97
C PHE A 408 3.78 -4.16 0.74
N THR A 409 5.08 -4.42 0.85
CA THR A 409 5.59 -5.77 0.66
C THR A 409 5.30 -6.69 1.86
N HIS A 410 5.03 -6.12 3.03
CA HIS A 410 4.74 -6.87 4.26
C HIS A 410 3.25 -7.13 4.50
N LEU A 411 2.37 -6.77 3.57
CA LEU A 411 0.92 -7.06 3.62
C LEU A 411 0.63 -8.54 3.34
#